data_AF-A0A7S2QBD9-F1
#
_entry.id   AF-A0A7S2QBD9-F1
#
_cell.length_a   1.000
_cell.length_b   1.000
_cell.length_c   1.000
_cell.angle_alpha   90.00
_cell.angle_beta   90.00
_cell.angle_gamma   90.00
#
_symmetry.space_group_name_H-M   'P 1'
#
loop_
_entity.id
_entity.type
_entity.pdbx_description
1 polymer ?
#
loop_
_entity_poly.entity_id
_entity_poly.type
_entity_poly.pdbx_seq_one_letter_code
_entity_poly.pdbx_strand_id
1 'polypeptide(L)'
;GRAASEPPGDPTPLLLRGEDFEALAAASTEQLLLRWVNVQLQSVFHRPVENFGSDLQDGEAIGLLLTAIAPEALVEDFSTDHEERLEQIVDAAARCTDFELLTVAAIIEGQSDMLAAFFAQLFLSRSNLAAKPDSLLAMHLKLLEDICSEGLDAVTAQTDCSAEVMKFCVKLDDRWSEFMLASQSVQEASQTIEGLNDRMRTFLGDTLAHRAHGHPRVMLDAKEARDYLLYTSLNLEHVQSMMQKETLDSAILTRLEEILRKHFRLLRDVFRHYAGMAGCVSLEGLMKLYQDCKLRTRSLAPHHLEVIFCDHMDTAVGDRLLSPSQFTVVLIQCANLKFKDKFSQIPDQFAEFIEHTVKTHACQEDARNIFQRMAYDPKVRKVLDRHAKELKMIFLLYAMMDNSTTDAIQNVHTMNFQEFHMLLSHCNLLDETLTQGAVQQIFEGIQQSAQDEGGDAGVGRDGEDDAGIDDDEELSFSEFLDGLAAVAAYKHPDPFTPFDQRVNAFIMKFFATVRHHWSRKRTSAQVEALLNALQKKLR
;
A
#
# COMPACT_ATOMS: atom_id res chain seq x y z
N GLY A 1 -33.90 -30.90 -23.64
CA GLY A 1 -32.79 -30.95 -24.60
C GLY A 1 -31.51 -30.98 -23.81
N ARG A 2 -30.68 -32.02 -23.99
CA ARG A 2 -29.34 -32.08 -23.40
C ARG A 2 -28.42 -31.18 -24.23
N ALA A 3 -28.40 -29.88 -23.92
CA ALA A 3 -27.11 -29.21 -23.98
C ALA A 3 -26.26 -29.93 -22.93
N ALA A 4 -25.08 -30.41 -23.30
CA ALA A 4 -24.12 -30.88 -22.32
C ALA A 4 -23.78 -29.66 -21.45
N SER A 5 -24.53 -29.49 -20.37
CA SER A 5 -24.19 -28.58 -19.28
C SER A 5 -22.82 -29.05 -18.83
N GLU A 6 -21.82 -28.18 -18.90
CA GLU A 6 -20.60 -28.43 -18.16
C GLU A 6 -20.99 -28.78 -16.72
N PRO A 7 -20.33 -29.77 -16.10
CA PRO A 7 -20.59 -30.10 -14.71
C PRO A 7 -20.44 -28.83 -13.86
N PRO A 8 -21.30 -28.62 -12.86
CA PRO A 8 -21.23 -27.40 -12.05
C PRO A 8 -19.84 -27.26 -11.43
N GLY A 9 -19.37 -26.01 -11.36
CA GLY A 9 -18.10 -25.70 -10.72
C GLY A 9 -18.11 -26.10 -9.25
N ASP A 10 -16.97 -26.58 -8.78
CA ASP A 10 -16.67 -26.91 -7.41
C ASP A 10 -15.86 -25.74 -6.80
N PRO A 11 -16.46 -24.91 -5.93
CA PRO A 11 -15.75 -23.81 -5.29
C PRO A 11 -14.84 -24.28 -4.15
N THR A 12 -14.93 -25.54 -3.72
CA THR A 12 -14.18 -26.10 -2.58
C THR A 12 -12.67 -25.88 -2.67
N PRO A 13 -12.00 -26.02 -3.83
CA PRO A 13 -10.56 -25.76 -3.95
C PRO A 13 -10.13 -24.33 -3.60
N LEU A 14 -11.06 -23.36 -3.64
CA LEU A 14 -10.77 -21.96 -3.31
C LEU A 14 -10.85 -21.66 -1.81
N LEU A 15 -11.32 -22.61 -0.99
CA LEU A 15 -11.40 -22.46 0.46
C LEU A 15 -10.03 -22.60 1.12
N LEU A 16 -9.74 -21.70 2.07
CA LEU A 16 -8.63 -21.92 2.99
C LEU A 16 -9.04 -22.89 4.10
N ARG A 17 -8.05 -23.36 4.87
CA ARG A 17 -8.29 -24.30 5.97
C ARG A 17 -9.24 -23.68 7.00
N GLY A 18 -10.39 -24.32 7.19
CA GLY A 18 -11.41 -23.91 8.16
C GLY A 18 -12.40 -22.86 7.63
N GLU A 19 -12.30 -22.45 6.36
CA GLU A 19 -13.29 -21.60 5.72
C GLU A 19 -14.47 -22.42 5.18
N ASP A 20 -15.63 -21.78 5.10
CA ASP A 20 -16.83 -22.25 4.41
C ASP A 20 -17.19 -21.33 3.23
N PHE A 21 -18.30 -21.63 2.55
CA PHE A 21 -18.74 -20.83 1.40
C PHE A 21 -19.16 -19.40 1.78
N GLU A 22 -19.59 -19.15 3.02
CA GLU A 22 -19.91 -17.80 3.49
C GLU A 22 -18.63 -16.96 3.62
N ALA A 23 -17.58 -17.52 4.22
CA ALA A 23 -16.26 -16.89 4.28
C ALA A 23 -15.69 -16.63 2.87
N LEU A 24 -15.87 -17.57 1.94
CA LEU A 24 -15.46 -17.40 0.54
C LEU A 24 -16.23 -16.27 -0.15
N ALA A 25 -17.54 -16.16 0.11
CA ALA A 25 -18.38 -15.10 -0.42
C ALA A 25 -17.99 -13.71 0.12
N ALA A 26 -17.44 -13.64 1.34
CA ALA A 26 -16.95 -12.40 1.94
C ALA A 26 -15.54 -11.98 1.48
N ALA A 27 -14.73 -12.90 0.94
CA ALA A 27 -13.38 -12.60 0.43
C ALA A 27 -13.43 -11.59 -0.72
N SER A 28 -12.42 -10.72 -0.88
CA SER A 28 -12.34 -9.75 -1.98
C SER A 28 -12.12 -10.44 -3.34
N THR A 29 -12.41 -9.75 -4.45
CA THR A 29 -12.23 -10.36 -5.78
C THR A 29 -10.76 -10.60 -6.10
N GLU A 30 -9.89 -9.68 -5.66
CA GLU A 30 -8.44 -9.83 -5.74
C GLU A 30 -7.95 -11.09 -4.98
N GLN A 31 -8.49 -11.33 -3.77
CA GLN A 31 -8.20 -12.54 -2.99
C GLN A 31 -8.63 -13.82 -3.72
N LEU A 32 -9.85 -13.82 -4.27
CA LEU A 32 -10.39 -14.96 -5.00
C LEU A 32 -9.55 -15.28 -6.25
N LEU A 33 -9.12 -14.26 -6.99
CA LEU A 33 -8.23 -14.42 -8.14
C LEU A 33 -6.88 -15.00 -7.75
N LEU A 34 -6.24 -14.48 -6.70
CA LEU A 34 -4.95 -15.02 -6.22
C LEU A 34 -5.10 -16.48 -5.75
N ARG A 35 -6.18 -16.81 -5.04
CA ARG A 35 -6.48 -18.19 -4.64
C ARG A 35 -6.67 -19.08 -5.87
N TRP A 36 -7.46 -18.64 -6.85
CA TRP A 36 -7.71 -19.38 -8.07
C TRP A 36 -6.42 -19.63 -8.87
N VAL A 37 -5.61 -18.60 -9.13
CA VAL A 37 -4.32 -18.75 -9.83
C VAL A 37 -3.44 -19.78 -9.12
N ASN A 38 -3.32 -19.69 -7.79
CA ASN A 38 -2.50 -20.61 -7.02
C ASN A 38 -3.04 -22.05 -7.00
N VAL A 39 -4.37 -22.24 -7.05
CA VAL A 39 -4.97 -23.57 -7.21
C VAL A 39 -4.57 -24.21 -8.53
N GLN A 40 -4.56 -23.43 -9.63
CA GLN A 40 -4.16 -23.94 -10.93
C GLN A 40 -2.66 -24.24 -11.00
N LEU A 41 -1.84 -23.45 -10.29
CA LEU A 41 -0.39 -23.55 -10.31
C LEU A 41 0.20 -24.53 -9.28
N GLN A 42 -0.61 -25.06 -8.35
CA GLN A 42 -0.14 -25.78 -7.16
C GLN A 42 0.84 -26.94 -7.44
N SER A 43 0.70 -27.63 -8.58
CA SER A 43 1.53 -28.78 -8.96
C SER A 43 2.75 -28.42 -9.83
N VAL A 44 2.80 -27.21 -10.40
CA VAL A 44 3.76 -26.83 -11.44
C VAL A 44 4.61 -25.62 -11.06
N PHE A 45 4.17 -24.80 -10.12
CA PHE A 45 4.87 -23.58 -9.73
C PHE A 45 5.29 -23.62 -8.26
N HIS A 46 6.60 -23.51 -8.03
CA HIS A 46 7.17 -23.68 -6.69
C HIS A 46 6.92 -22.50 -5.73
N ARG A 47 6.51 -21.34 -6.26
CA ARG A 47 6.28 -20.12 -5.46
C ARG A 47 4.82 -19.70 -5.61
N PRO A 48 4.09 -19.38 -4.53
CA PRO A 48 2.75 -18.84 -4.69
C PRO A 48 2.80 -17.46 -5.33
N VAL A 49 1.88 -17.18 -6.24
CA VAL A 49 1.63 -15.82 -6.75
C VAL A 49 0.95 -15.03 -5.63
N GLU A 50 1.66 -14.04 -5.12
CA GLU A 50 1.20 -13.18 -4.04
C GLU A 50 0.76 -11.80 -4.55
N ASN A 51 1.05 -11.38 -5.77
CA ASN A 51 0.55 -10.11 -6.30
C ASN A 51 0.37 -10.16 -7.82
N PHE A 52 -0.42 -9.23 -8.35
CA PHE A 52 -0.61 -9.09 -9.80
C PHE A 52 0.48 -8.26 -10.48
N GLY A 53 1.61 -7.99 -9.82
CA GLY A 53 2.68 -7.14 -10.33
C GLY A 53 3.98 -7.92 -10.48
N SER A 54 4.92 -7.70 -9.55
CA SER A 54 6.28 -8.28 -9.59
C SER A 54 6.31 -9.79 -9.74
N ASP A 55 5.33 -10.51 -9.20
CA ASP A 55 5.29 -11.98 -9.26
C ASP A 55 4.93 -12.52 -10.67
N LEU A 56 4.45 -11.64 -11.55
CA LEU A 56 4.01 -11.97 -12.90
C LEU A 56 4.90 -11.36 -13.99
N GLN A 57 5.87 -10.51 -13.63
CA GLN A 57 6.65 -9.70 -14.57
C GLN A 57 7.55 -10.53 -15.50
N ASP A 58 7.96 -11.73 -15.09
CA ASP A 58 8.78 -12.63 -15.92
C ASP A 58 7.95 -13.49 -16.89
N GLY A 59 6.62 -13.44 -16.78
CA GLY A 59 5.66 -14.23 -17.54
C GLY A 59 5.60 -15.72 -17.21
N GLU A 60 6.45 -16.24 -16.32
CA GLU A 60 6.54 -17.68 -16.05
C GLU A 60 5.23 -18.23 -15.46
N ALA A 61 4.72 -17.56 -14.44
CA ALA A 61 3.44 -17.93 -13.80
C ALA A 61 2.27 -17.85 -14.78
N ILE A 62 2.23 -16.85 -15.66
CA ILE A 62 1.16 -16.68 -16.66
C ILE A 62 1.22 -17.81 -17.69
N GLY A 63 2.42 -18.12 -18.19
CA GLY A 63 2.63 -19.22 -19.14
C GLY A 63 2.18 -20.56 -18.55
N LEU A 64 2.65 -20.90 -17.34
CA LEU A 64 2.25 -22.13 -16.65
C LEU A 64 0.75 -22.21 -16.39
N LEU A 65 0.11 -21.08 -16.06
CA LEU A 65 -1.34 -21.01 -15.88
C LEU A 65 -2.06 -21.36 -17.18
N LEU A 66 -1.66 -20.75 -18.31
CA LEU A 66 -2.23 -21.04 -19.62
C LEU A 66 -2.02 -22.50 -20.02
N THR A 67 -0.85 -23.08 -19.74
CA THR A 67 -0.58 -24.51 -19.92
C THR A 67 -1.52 -25.39 -19.11
N ALA A 68 -1.86 -25.00 -17.88
CA ALA A 68 -2.73 -25.77 -17.01
C ALA A 68 -4.22 -25.73 -17.43
N ILE A 69 -4.71 -24.58 -17.89
CA ILE A 69 -6.15 -24.35 -18.10
C ILE A 69 -6.59 -24.38 -19.57
N ALA A 70 -5.66 -24.19 -20.50
CA ALA A 70 -5.94 -24.10 -21.93
C ALA A 70 -4.79 -24.73 -22.75
N PRO A 71 -4.43 -26.00 -22.51
CA PRO A 71 -3.34 -26.66 -23.23
C PRO A 71 -3.56 -26.66 -24.75
N GLU A 72 -4.82 -26.68 -25.21
CA GLU A 72 -5.19 -26.63 -26.62
C GLU A 72 -5.04 -25.25 -27.26
N ALA A 73 -4.91 -24.19 -26.45
CA ALA A 73 -4.61 -22.86 -26.95
C ALA A 73 -3.12 -22.64 -27.22
N LEU A 74 -2.25 -23.58 -26.84
CA LEU A 74 -0.81 -23.50 -27.10
C LEU A 74 -0.49 -24.13 -28.45
N VAL A 75 0.28 -23.41 -29.27
CA VAL A 75 0.74 -23.92 -30.58
C VAL A 75 2.04 -24.71 -30.40
N GLU A 76 2.93 -24.22 -29.53
CA GLU A 76 4.24 -24.80 -29.19
C GLU A 76 4.56 -24.53 -27.72
N ASP A 77 5.59 -25.19 -27.19
CA ASP A 77 6.14 -24.90 -25.86
C ASP A 77 6.74 -23.49 -25.83
N PHE A 78 6.63 -22.82 -24.69
CA PHE A 78 7.16 -21.46 -24.53
C PHE A 78 8.67 -21.40 -24.68
N SER A 79 9.15 -20.39 -25.42
CA SER A 79 10.57 -20.13 -25.64
C SER A 79 11.31 -19.88 -24.32
N THR A 80 12.61 -20.22 -24.31
CA THR A 80 13.51 -19.85 -23.20
C THR A 80 13.95 -18.39 -23.28
N ASP A 81 13.84 -17.78 -24.47
CA ASP A 81 14.06 -16.36 -24.67
C ASP A 81 12.91 -15.55 -24.04
N HIS A 82 13.26 -14.50 -23.30
CA HIS A 82 12.27 -13.76 -22.52
C HIS A 82 11.29 -12.96 -23.40
N GLU A 83 11.80 -12.26 -24.42
CA GLU A 83 10.95 -11.42 -25.29
C GLU A 83 10.02 -12.31 -26.13
N GLU A 84 10.56 -13.36 -26.74
CA GLU A 84 9.77 -14.31 -27.53
C GLU A 84 8.72 -15.03 -26.68
N ARG A 85 9.06 -15.44 -25.44
CA ARG A 85 8.11 -16.05 -24.51
C ARG A 85 6.94 -15.13 -24.19
N LEU A 86 7.20 -13.85 -23.93
CA LEU A 86 6.12 -12.91 -23.58
C LEU A 86 5.14 -12.71 -24.75
N GLU A 87 5.64 -12.61 -25.98
CA GLU A 87 4.77 -12.55 -27.18
C GLU A 87 3.94 -13.83 -27.33
N GLN A 88 4.56 -15.01 -27.18
CA GLN A 88 3.85 -16.29 -27.22
C GLN A 88 2.77 -16.40 -26.13
N ILE A 89 3.03 -15.89 -24.93
CA ILE A 89 2.05 -15.85 -23.84
C ILE A 89 0.86 -14.96 -24.20
N VAL A 90 1.11 -13.77 -24.75
CA VAL A 90 0.04 -12.84 -25.17
C VAL A 90 -0.80 -13.45 -26.29
N ASP A 91 -0.17 -14.08 -27.27
CA ASP A 91 -0.86 -14.79 -28.35
C ASP A 91 -1.72 -15.95 -27.84
N ALA A 92 -1.20 -16.73 -26.89
CA ALA A 92 -1.95 -17.82 -26.26
C ALA A 92 -3.12 -17.28 -25.43
N ALA A 93 -2.91 -16.22 -24.67
CA ALA A 93 -3.95 -15.54 -23.90
C ALA A 93 -5.09 -15.03 -24.80
N ALA A 94 -4.78 -14.42 -25.96
CA ALA A 94 -5.78 -13.94 -26.92
C ALA A 94 -6.70 -15.05 -27.45
N ARG A 95 -6.23 -16.30 -27.51
CA ARG A 95 -7.04 -17.47 -27.90
C ARG A 95 -7.90 -18.03 -26.76
N CYS A 96 -7.64 -17.62 -25.52
CA CYS A 96 -8.33 -18.14 -24.33
C CYS A 96 -9.53 -17.30 -23.89
N THR A 97 -9.63 -16.05 -24.36
CA THR A 97 -10.57 -15.05 -23.86
C THR A 97 -11.34 -14.35 -24.97
N ASP A 98 -12.48 -13.74 -24.64
CA ASP A 98 -13.38 -13.10 -25.63
C ASP A 98 -12.80 -11.85 -26.30
N PHE A 99 -11.85 -11.17 -25.65
CA PHE A 99 -11.18 -9.97 -26.18
C PHE A 99 -9.77 -9.83 -25.61
N GLU A 100 -8.88 -9.15 -26.33
CA GLU A 100 -7.48 -9.00 -25.92
C GLU A 100 -7.32 -7.97 -24.79
N LEU A 101 -6.81 -8.41 -23.63
CA LEU A 101 -6.44 -7.54 -22.51
C LEU A 101 -4.96 -7.59 -22.16
N LEU A 102 -4.34 -8.77 -22.26
CA LEU A 102 -2.94 -8.96 -21.90
C LEU A 102 -2.04 -8.40 -23.01
N THR A 103 -1.02 -7.65 -22.62
CA THR A 103 0.01 -7.14 -23.53
C THR A 103 1.40 -7.36 -22.93
N VAL A 104 2.43 -7.43 -23.78
CA VAL A 104 3.82 -7.56 -23.31
C VAL A 104 4.19 -6.42 -22.37
N ALA A 105 3.77 -5.18 -22.69
CA ALA A 105 4.00 -4.02 -21.83
C ALA A 105 3.33 -4.16 -20.46
N ALA A 106 2.10 -4.67 -20.39
CA ALA A 106 1.41 -4.89 -19.11
C ALA A 106 2.15 -5.90 -18.22
N ILE A 107 2.77 -6.93 -18.82
CA ILE A 107 3.59 -7.92 -18.11
C ILE A 107 4.89 -7.26 -17.62
N ILE A 108 5.70 -6.69 -18.52
CA ILE A 108 7.01 -6.12 -18.18
C ILE A 108 6.89 -4.99 -17.14
N GLU A 109 5.91 -4.10 -17.30
CA GLU A 109 5.70 -2.98 -16.38
C GLU A 109 5.00 -3.39 -15.07
N GLY A 110 4.54 -4.64 -14.96
CA GLY A 110 3.80 -5.13 -13.79
C GLY A 110 2.51 -4.35 -13.54
N GLN A 111 1.74 -4.08 -14.60
CA GLN A 111 0.50 -3.32 -14.53
C GLN A 111 -0.58 -4.15 -13.83
N SER A 112 -0.59 -4.07 -12.50
CA SER A 112 -1.37 -4.97 -11.64
C SER A 112 -2.86 -5.03 -11.96
N ASP A 113 -3.46 -3.91 -12.33
CA ASP A 113 -4.87 -3.82 -12.71
C ASP A 113 -5.18 -4.55 -14.01
N MET A 114 -4.31 -4.45 -15.03
CA MET A 114 -4.49 -5.19 -16.29
C MET A 114 -4.25 -6.67 -16.12
N LEU A 115 -3.25 -7.05 -15.33
CA LEU A 115 -2.95 -8.46 -15.06
C LEU A 115 -4.09 -9.11 -14.26
N ALA A 116 -4.65 -8.41 -13.27
CA ALA A 116 -5.84 -8.86 -12.54
C ALA A 116 -7.10 -8.91 -13.43
N ALA A 117 -7.31 -7.90 -14.29
CA ALA A 117 -8.43 -7.90 -15.23
C ALA A 117 -8.34 -9.06 -16.23
N PHE A 118 -7.14 -9.34 -16.74
CA PHE A 118 -6.89 -10.50 -17.58
C PHE A 118 -7.22 -11.81 -16.85
N PHE A 119 -6.78 -12.00 -15.60
CA PHE A 119 -7.13 -13.20 -14.84
C PHE A 119 -8.63 -13.30 -14.52
N ALA A 120 -9.32 -12.19 -14.27
CA ALA A 120 -10.78 -12.18 -14.12
C ALA A 120 -11.49 -12.63 -15.41
N GLN A 121 -11.04 -12.13 -16.55
CA GLN A 121 -11.55 -12.55 -17.85
C GLN A 121 -11.27 -14.04 -18.10
N LEU A 122 -10.05 -14.49 -17.81
CA LEU A 122 -9.62 -15.88 -17.98
C LEU A 122 -10.40 -16.83 -17.07
N PHE A 123 -10.69 -16.43 -15.82
CA PHE A 123 -11.55 -17.17 -14.91
C PHE A 123 -12.97 -17.33 -15.47
N LEU A 124 -13.55 -16.25 -15.99
CA LEU A 124 -14.90 -16.25 -16.56
C LEU A 124 -15.00 -17.13 -17.81
N SER A 125 -13.96 -17.15 -18.64
CA SER A 125 -13.91 -18.00 -19.83
C SER A 125 -13.57 -19.45 -19.47
N ARG A 126 -12.70 -19.67 -18.48
CA ARG A 126 -12.02 -20.96 -18.20
C ARG A 126 -11.67 -21.10 -16.72
N SER A 127 -12.68 -21.28 -15.87
CA SER A 127 -12.46 -21.42 -14.43
C SER A 127 -11.61 -22.65 -14.07
N ASN A 128 -11.70 -23.73 -14.85
CA ASN A 128 -11.06 -25.02 -14.56
C ASN A 128 -11.37 -25.52 -13.13
N LEU A 129 -12.60 -25.28 -12.68
CA LEU A 129 -13.10 -25.66 -11.35
C LEU A 129 -14.13 -26.80 -11.43
N ALA A 130 -14.19 -27.58 -12.51
CA ALA A 130 -15.11 -28.71 -12.58
C ALA A 130 -14.88 -29.69 -11.41
N ALA A 131 -15.97 -30.23 -10.84
CA ALA A 131 -15.89 -31.18 -9.73
C ALA A 131 -15.00 -32.39 -10.10
N LYS A 132 -13.94 -32.60 -9.32
CA LYS A 132 -13.02 -33.71 -9.54
C LYS A 132 -13.70 -35.05 -9.19
N PRO A 133 -13.40 -36.16 -9.88
CA PRO A 133 -14.10 -37.44 -9.66
C PRO A 133 -14.07 -37.97 -8.23
N ASP A 134 -13.07 -37.57 -7.44
CA ASP A 134 -12.86 -37.92 -6.04
C ASP A 134 -13.40 -36.89 -5.05
N SER A 135 -14.01 -35.79 -5.52
CA SER A 135 -14.56 -34.75 -4.65
C SER A 135 -15.94 -35.13 -4.09
N LEU A 136 -16.26 -34.60 -2.90
CA LEU A 136 -17.57 -34.78 -2.28
C LEU A 136 -18.70 -34.28 -3.18
N LEU A 137 -18.47 -33.15 -3.88
CA LEU A 137 -19.44 -32.59 -4.80
C LEU A 137 -19.70 -33.53 -5.99
N ALA A 138 -18.66 -34.17 -6.55
CA ALA A 138 -18.84 -35.16 -7.61
C ALA A 138 -19.64 -36.39 -7.13
N MET A 139 -19.43 -36.83 -5.89
CA MET A 139 -20.23 -37.91 -5.29
C MET A 139 -21.70 -37.51 -5.14
N HIS A 140 -21.99 -36.27 -4.69
CA HIS A 140 -23.35 -35.74 -4.61
C HIS A 140 -23.99 -35.61 -5.99
N LEU A 141 -23.28 -35.08 -6.99
CA LEU A 141 -23.77 -34.98 -8.36
C LEU A 141 -24.15 -36.34 -8.94
N LYS A 142 -23.29 -37.34 -8.75
CA LYS A 142 -23.54 -38.71 -9.20
C LYS A 142 -24.76 -39.32 -8.50
N LEU A 143 -24.90 -39.12 -7.20
CA LEU A 143 -26.07 -39.56 -6.44
C LEU A 143 -27.36 -38.96 -7.01
N LEU A 144 -27.37 -37.66 -7.29
CA LEU A 144 -28.52 -36.96 -7.89
C LEU A 144 -28.81 -37.45 -9.30
N GLU A 145 -27.78 -37.62 -10.14
CA GLU A 145 -27.91 -38.14 -11.50
C GLU A 145 -28.49 -39.56 -11.51
N ASP A 146 -27.96 -40.46 -10.67
CA ASP A 146 -28.45 -41.84 -10.53
C ASP A 146 -29.92 -41.86 -10.12
N ILE A 147 -30.31 -41.08 -9.10
CA ILE A 147 -31.70 -41.01 -8.63
C ILE A 147 -32.63 -40.42 -9.71
N CYS A 148 -32.19 -39.37 -10.40
CA CYS A 148 -32.99 -38.76 -11.48
C CYS A 148 -33.13 -39.70 -12.67
N SER A 149 -32.09 -40.46 -13.00
CA SER A 149 -32.15 -41.48 -14.06
C SER A 149 -33.09 -42.62 -13.68
N GLU A 150 -33.00 -43.16 -12.46
CA GLU A 150 -33.93 -44.19 -11.96
C GLU A 150 -35.39 -43.70 -11.99
N GLY A 151 -35.63 -42.45 -11.60
CA GLY A 151 -36.95 -41.84 -11.63
C GLY A 151 -37.49 -41.65 -13.06
N LEU A 152 -36.64 -41.21 -13.98
CA LEU A 152 -36.99 -41.06 -15.39
C LEU A 152 -37.32 -42.42 -16.03
N ASP A 153 -36.52 -43.44 -15.76
CA ASP A 153 -36.76 -44.81 -16.24
C ASP A 153 -38.10 -45.35 -15.71
N ALA A 154 -38.44 -45.10 -14.44
CA ALA A 154 -39.71 -45.50 -13.86
C ALA A 154 -40.92 -44.81 -14.52
N VAL A 155 -40.80 -43.52 -14.82
CA VAL A 155 -41.88 -42.72 -15.46
C VAL A 155 -42.02 -43.05 -16.95
N THR A 156 -40.94 -43.47 -17.62
CA THR A 156 -40.93 -43.77 -19.07
C THR A 156 -41.08 -45.26 -19.40
N ALA A 157 -41.28 -46.10 -18.39
CA ALA A 157 -41.47 -47.54 -18.56
C ALA A 157 -42.66 -47.86 -19.49
N GLN A 158 -42.40 -48.66 -20.53
CA GLN A 158 -43.39 -49.01 -21.57
C GLN A 158 -44.51 -49.93 -21.07
N THR A 159 -44.31 -50.65 -19.97
CA THR A 159 -45.29 -51.55 -19.35
C THR A 159 -45.35 -51.33 -17.86
N ASP A 160 -46.58 -51.24 -17.32
CA ASP A 160 -46.89 -51.13 -15.88
C ASP A 160 -46.19 -49.98 -15.13
N CYS A 161 -46.21 -48.79 -15.73
CA CYS A 161 -45.61 -47.56 -15.19
C CYS A 161 -46.01 -47.27 -13.73
N SER A 162 -47.25 -47.55 -13.32
CA SER A 162 -47.69 -47.30 -11.95
C SER A 162 -46.95 -48.16 -10.90
N ALA A 163 -46.60 -49.40 -11.25
CA ALA A 163 -45.88 -50.29 -10.34
C ALA A 163 -44.39 -49.89 -10.23
N GLU A 164 -43.75 -49.55 -11.35
CA GLU A 164 -42.35 -49.10 -11.34
C GLU A 164 -42.18 -47.74 -10.65
N VAL A 165 -43.13 -46.80 -10.81
CA VAL A 165 -43.13 -45.53 -10.07
C VAL A 165 -43.26 -45.77 -8.57
N MET A 166 -44.19 -46.64 -8.12
CA MET A 166 -44.33 -46.96 -6.69
C MET A 166 -43.05 -47.58 -6.11
N LYS A 167 -42.42 -48.49 -6.86
CA LYS A 167 -41.14 -49.12 -6.47
C LYS A 167 -40.00 -48.10 -6.37
N PHE A 168 -39.94 -47.14 -7.30
CA PHE A 168 -39.01 -46.02 -7.22
C PHE A 168 -39.29 -45.15 -5.98
N CYS A 169 -40.54 -44.79 -5.72
CA CYS A 169 -40.91 -43.97 -4.55
C CYS A 169 -40.48 -44.62 -3.22
N VAL A 170 -40.67 -45.93 -3.07
CA VAL A 170 -40.22 -46.65 -1.85
C VAL A 170 -38.70 -46.58 -1.70
N LYS A 171 -37.94 -46.81 -2.78
CA LYS A 171 -36.48 -46.69 -2.75
C LYS A 171 -36.00 -45.26 -2.47
N LEU A 172 -36.73 -44.27 -2.98
CA LEU A 172 -36.41 -42.85 -2.77
C LEU A 172 -36.67 -42.45 -1.31
N ASP A 173 -37.74 -42.95 -0.69
CA ASP A 173 -38.07 -42.70 0.72
C ASP A 173 -36.92 -43.16 1.64
N ASP A 174 -36.36 -44.35 1.39
CA ASP A 174 -35.21 -44.89 2.13
C ASP A 174 -33.94 -44.03 2.01
N ARG A 175 -33.79 -43.27 0.92
CA ARG A 175 -32.61 -42.44 0.60
C ARG A 175 -32.90 -40.94 0.63
N TRP A 176 -34.08 -40.54 1.11
CA TRP A 176 -34.58 -39.17 0.97
C TRP A 176 -33.67 -38.15 1.66
N SER A 177 -33.15 -38.48 2.85
CA SER A 177 -32.22 -37.61 3.56
C SER A 177 -30.91 -37.40 2.81
N GLU A 178 -30.36 -38.46 2.21
CA GLU A 178 -29.12 -38.38 1.40
C GLU A 178 -29.34 -37.54 0.15
N PHE A 179 -30.47 -37.75 -0.53
CA PHE A 179 -30.87 -36.95 -1.70
C PHE A 179 -30.99 -35.46 -1.34
N MET A 180 -31.69 -35.13 -0.25
CA MET A 180 -31.86 -33.74 0.18
C MET A 180 -30.53 -33.07 0.53
N LEU A 181 -29.64 -33.76 1.25
CA LEU A 181 -28.32 -33.25 1.57
C LEU A 181 -27.45 -33.02 0.33
N ALA A 182 -27.44 -33.98 -0.60
CA ALA A 182 -26.71 -33.84 -1.86
C ALA A 182 -27.27 -32.70 -2.72
N SER A 183 -28.61 -32.59 -2.81
CA SER A 183 -29.28 -31.50 -3.54
C SER A 183 -28.92 -30.14 -2.95
N GLN A 184 -28.94 -30.00 -1.62
CA GLN A 184 -28.58 -28.76 -0.94
C GLN A 184 -27.10 -28.40 -1.20
N SER A 185 -26.19 -29.36 -1.03
CA SER A 185 -24.76 -29.15 -1.26
C SER A 185 -24.44 -28.72 -2.70
N VAL A 186 -25.09 -29.34 -3.69
CA VAL A 186 -24.93 -28.97 -5.11
C VAL A 186 -25.51 -27.59 -5.40
N GLN A 187 -26.65 -27.25 -4.78
CA GLN A 187 -27.27 -25.94 -4.91
C GLN A 187 -26.38 -24.84 -4.31
N GLU A 188 -25.86 -25.04 -3.11
CA GLU A 188 -24.95 -24.10 -2.43
C GLU A 188 -23.67 -23.87 -3.24
N ALA A 189 -23.05 -24.93 -3.76
CA ALA A 189 -21.88 -24.82 -4.63
C ALA A 189 -22.20 -24.04 -5.92
N SER A 190 -23.33 -24.33 -6.56
CA SER A 190 -23.75 -23.67 -7.80
C SER A 190 -24.03 -22.18 -7.58
N GLN A 191 -24.74 -21.82 -6.51
CA GLN A 191 -25.01 -20.43 -6.12
C GLN A 191 -23.71 -19.68 -5.79
N THR A 192 -22.77 -20.35 -5.13
CA THR A 192 -21.47 -19.77 -4.82
C THR A 192 -20.71 -19.46 -6.11
N ILE A 193 -20.61 -20.39 -7.05
CA ILE A 193 -19.94 -20.17 -8.35
C ILE A 193 -20.63 -19.06 -9.16
N GLU A 194 -21.96 -19.01 -9.18
CA GLU A 194 -22.70 -17.93 -9.84
C GLU A 194 -22.37 -16.56 -9.22
N GLY A 195 -22.37 -16.46 -7.90
CA GLY A 195 -21.97 -15.26 -7.17
C GLY A 195 -20.51 -14.85 -7.44
N LEU A 196 -19.59 -15.81 -7.51
CA LEU A 196 -18.19 -15.55 -7.89
C LEU A 196 -18.10 -14.98 -9.32
N ASN A 197 -18.82 -15.58 -10.27
CA ASN A 197 -18.83 -15.11 -11.66
C ASN A 197 -19.36 -13.67 -11.79
N ASP A 198 -20.45 -13.35 -11.09
CA ASP A 198 -21.00 -11.98 -11.10
C ASP A 198 -20.00 -10.97 -10.52
N ARG A 199 -19.33 -11.33 -9.43
CA ARG A 199 -18.28 -10.50 -8.84
C ARG A 199 -17.08 -10.32 -9.75
N MET A 200 -16.68 -11.35 -10.50
CA MET A 200 -15.61 -11.25 -11.50
C MET A 200 -16.00 -10.33 -12.66
N ARG A 201 -17.26 -10.41 -13.14
CA ARG A 201 -17.77 -9.50 -14.18
C ARG A 201 -17.79 -8.05 -13.72
N THR A 202 -18.30 -7.79 -12.52
CA THR A 202 -18.29 -6.44 -11.93
C THR A 202 -16.87 -5.92 -11.76
N PHE A 203 -15.97 -6.73 -11.18
CA PHE A 203 -14.57 -6.36 -10.99
C PHE A 203 -13.87 -6.03 -12.32
N LEU A 204 -14.07 -6.86 -13.34
CA LEU A 204 -13.53 -6.65 -14.68
C LEU A 204 -14.05 -5.33 -15.28
N GLY A 205 -15.38 -5.13 -15.25
CA GLY A 205 -16.01 -3.92 -15.75
C GLY A 205 -15.51 -2.65 -15.06
N ASP A 206 -15.48 -2.65 -13.73
CA ASP A 206 -15.01 -1.52 -12.92
C ASP A 206 -13.53 -1.20 -13.18
N THR A 207 -12.68 -2.24 -13.26
CA THR A 207 -11.25 -2.08 -13.48
C THR A 207 -10.97 -1.45 -14.84
N LEU A 208 -11.65 -1.93 -15.90
CA LEU A 208 -11.52 -1.37 -17.24
C LEU A 208 -12.09 0.05 -17.34
N ALA A 209 -13.21 0.34 -16.66
CA ALA A 209 -13.78 1.68 -16.60
C ALA A 209 -12.82 2.69 -15.93
N HIS A 210 -12.26 2.33 -14.77
CA HIS A 210 -11.26 3.13 -14.07
C HIS A 210 -10.06 3.46 -14.95
N ARG A 211 -9.55 2.46 -15.68
CA ARG A 211 -8.43 2.63 -16.59
C ARG A 211 -8.79 3.50 -17.80
N ALA A 212 -9.98 3.36 -18.36
CA ALA A 212 -10.48 4.22 -19.44
C ALA A 212 -10.57 5.70 -19.03
N HIS A 213 -10.75 5.97 -17.73
CA HIS A 213 -10.70 7.31 -17.15
C HIS A 213 -9.29 7.79 -16.77
N GLY A 214 -8.24 7.03 -17.06
CA GLY A 214 -6.86 7.38 -16.73
C GLY A 214 -6.51 7.18 -15.25
N HIS A 215 -7.29 6.37 -14.52
CA HIS A 215 -7.09 6.08 -13.11
C HIS A 215 -6.92 4.56 -12.89
N PRO A 216 -5.72 3.99 -13.10
CA PRO A 216 -5.46 2.58 -12.83
C PRO A 216 -5.90 2.19 -11.42
N ARG A 217 -6.63 1.08 -11.29
CA ARG A 217 -7.12 0.61 -9.99
C ARG A 217 -5.95 -0.02 -9.21
N VAL A 218 -5.72 0.41 -7.98
CA VAL A 218 -4.60 -0.13 -7.19
C VAL A 218 -4.99 -1.49 -6.60
N MET A 219 -4.34 -2.57 -7.03
CA MET A 219 -4.65 -3.95 -6.64
C MET A 219 -4.12 -4.34 -5.26
N LEU A 220 -4.90 -5.15 -4.52
CA LEU A 220 -4.45 -5.77 -3.28
C LEU A 220 -3.49 -6.92 -3.58
N ASP A 221 -2.32 -6.94 -2.93
CA ASP A 221 -1.46 -8.14 -2.86
C ASP A 221 -1.96 -9.13 -1.77
N ALA A 222 -1.46 -10.36 -1.80
CA ALA A 222 -1.79 -11.47 -0.91
C ALA A 222 -1.38 -11.19 0.54
N LYS A 223 -0.32 -10.41 0.75
CA LYS A 223 0.09 -9.97 2.09
C LYS A 223 -0.89 -8.93 2.61
N GLU A 224 -1.30 -7.95 1.80
CA GLU A 224 -2.37 -7.00 2.15
C GLU A 224 -3.70 -7.73 2.35
N ALA A 225 -3.99 -8.76 1.56
CA ALA A 225 -5.18 -9.59 1.72
C ALA A 225 -5.19 -10.37 3.03
N ARG A 226 -4.07 -10.97 3.44
CA ARG A 226 -3.95 -11.62 4.76
C ARG A 226 -4.15 -10.63 5.89
N ASP A 227 -3.58 -9.44 5.72
CA ASP A 227 -3.73 -8.35 6.68
C ASP A 227 -5.16 -7.80 6.68
N TYR A 228 -5.90 -7.83 5.56
CA TYR A 228 -7.16 -7.12 5.36
C TYR A 228 -8.18 -7.32 6.48
N LEU A 229 -8.44 -8.58 6.86
CA LEU A 229 -9.39 -8.88 7.93
C LEU A 229 -8.92 -8.38 9.30
N LEU A 230 -7.61 -8.33 9.56
CA LEU A 230 -7.04 -7.83 10.81
C LEU A 230 -7.33 -6.34 11.03
N TYR A 231 -7.53 -5.57 9.97
CA TYR A 231 -7.82 -4.13 10.04
C TYR A 231 -9.30 -3.79 9.81
N THR A 232 -10.08 -4.71 9.24
CA THR A 232 -11.44 -4.40 8.74
C THR A 232 -12.56 -5.13 9.44
N SER A 233 -12.25 -6.22 10.15
CA SER A 233 -13.23 -6.96 10.95
C SER A 233 -13.23 -6.47 12.39
N LEU A 234 -14.42 -6.22 12.93
CA LEU A 234 -14.61 -5.80 14.31
C LEU A 234 -15.31 -6.88 15.13
N ASN A 235 -14.80 -7.15 16.33
CA ASN A 235 -15.50 -8.01 17.29
C ASN A 235 -16.53 -7.17 18.07
N LEU A 236 -17.82 -7.52 17.91
CA LEU A 236 -18.96 -6.86 18.55
C LEU A 236 -18.81 -6.74 20.07
N GLU A 237 -18.34 -7.78 20.76
CA GLU A 237 -18.22 -7.78 22.22
C GLU A 237 -17.13 -6.82 22.71
N HIS A 238 -16.00 -6.75 22.00
CA HIS A 238 -14.94 -5.80 22.31
C HIS A 238 -15.42 -4.36 22.10
N VAL A 239 -16.00 -4.05 20.93
CA VAL A 239 -16.52 -2.71 20.63
C VAL A 239 -17.64 -2.30 21.60
N GLN A 240 -18.49 -3.22 22.03
CA GLN A 240 -19.53 -2.93 23.03
C GLN A 240 -18.97 -2.65 24.43
N SER A 241 -17.94 -3.39 24.88
CA SER A 241 -17.34 -3.18 26.21
C SER A 241 -16.73 -1.78 26.37
N MET A 242 -16.34 -1.18 25.25
CA MET A 242 -15.66 0.11 25.16
C MET A 242 -16.60 1.31 25.24
N MET A 243 -17.89 1.12 24.94
CA MET A 243 -18.85 2.21 24.74
C MET A 243 -19.82 2.22 25.90
N GLN A 244 -19.37 2.73 27.06
CA GLN A 244 -20.06 2.70 28.36
C GLN A 244 -21.47 3.35 28.41
N LYS A 245 -22.16 3.63 27.28
CA LYS A 245 -23.52 4.19 27.29
C LYS A 245 -24.34 4.12 25.98
N GLU A 246 -23.90 3.46 24.92
CA GLU A 246 -24.69 3.37 23.66
C GLU A 246 -24.88 1.91 23.24
N THR A 247 -26.13 1.52 22.95
CA THR A 247 -26.44 0.22 22.34
C THR A 247 -25.97 0.23 20.89
N LEU A 248 -24.81 -0.35 20.62
CA LEU A 248 -24.37 -0.65 19.25
C LEU A 248 -25.28 -1.73 18.67
N ASP A 249 -26.04 -1.36 17.64
CA ASP A 249 -26.76 -2.31 16.80
C ASP A 249 -25.85 -2.85 15.67
N SER A 250 -26.31 -3.91 14.98
CA SER A 250 -25.54 -4.51 13.88
C SER A 250 -25.32 -3.53 12.73
N ALA A 251 -26.21 -2.55 12.55
CA ALA A 251 -26.13 -1.57 11.47
C ALA A 251 -24.95 -0.59 11.68
N ILE A 252 -24.69 -0.16 12.92
CA ILE A 252 -23.53 0.67 13.26
C ILE A 252 -22.24 -0.09 12.98
N LEU A 253 -22.16 -1.37 13.38
CA LEU A 253 -20.98 -2.19 13.09
C LEU A 253 -20.72 -2.32 11.59
N THR A 254 -21.74 -2.64 10.79
CA THR A 254 -21.58 -2.76 9.35
C THR A 254 -21.04 -1.47 8.74
N ARG A 255 -21.55 -0.30 9.18
CA ARG A 255 -21.04 1.00 8.71
C ARG A 255 -19.60 1.27 9.15
N LEU A 256 -19.19 0.88 10.36
CA LEU A 256 -17.80 1.01 10.80
C LEU A 256 -16.87 0.12 9.98
N GLU A 257 -17.23 -1.13 9.76
CA GLU A 257 -16.45 -2.04 8.92
C GLU A 257 -16.37 -1.53 7.47
N GLU A 258 -17.44 -0.96 6.91
CA GLU A 258 -17.39 -0.32 5.58
C GLU A 258 -16.36 0.81 5.53
N ILE A 259 -16.30 1.66 6.57
CA ILE A 259 -15.29 2.73 6.66
C ILE A 259 -13.88 2.12 6.78
N LEU A 260 -13.68 1.12 7.63
CA LEU A 260 -12.38 0.43 7.76
C LEU A 260 -11.95 -0.19 6.44
N ARG A 261 -12.85 -0.89 5.75
CA ARG A 261 -12.62 -1.50 4.42
C ARG A 261 -12.25 -0.45 3.38
N LYS A 262 -12.94 0.69 3.36
CA LYS A 262 -12.63 1.83 2.48
C LYS A 262 -11.24 2.42 2.75
N HIS A 263 -10.78 2.42 4.00
CA HIS A 263 -9.53 3.05 4.43
C HIS A 263 -8.41 2.07 4.81
N PHE A 264 -8.53 0.80 4.42
CA PHE A 264 -7.61 -0.27 4.81
C PHE A 264 -6.12 0.08 4.60
N ARG A 265 -5.73 0.55 3.42
CA ARG A 265 -4.31 0.86 3.13
C ARG A 265 -3.78 1.98 4.02
N LEU A 266 -4.54 3.06 4.17
CA LEU A 266 -4.18 4.16 5.07
C LEU A 266 -3.99 3.65 6.50
N LEU A 267 -4.93 2.85 7.02
CA LEU A 267 -4.85 2.29 8.37
C LEU A 267 -3.63 1.40 8.55
N ARG A 268 -3.32 0.56 7.56
CA ARG A 268 -2.15 -0.32 7.57
C ARG A 268 -0.84 0.47 7.51
N ASP A 269 -0.78 1.50 6.68
CA ASP A 269 0.42 2.31 6.52
C ASP A 269 0.69 3.16 7.77
N VAL A 270 -0.37 3.72 8.36
CA VAL A 270 -0.31 4.39 9.67
C VAL A 270 0.14 3.41 10.75
N PHE A 271 -0.47 2.23 10.86
CA PHE A 271 -0.05 1.23 11.83
C PHE A 271 1.43 0.87 11.69
N ARG A 272 1.89 0.61 10.46
CA ARG A 272 3.30 0.27 10.20
C ARG A 272 4.26 1.41 10.53
N HIS A 273 3.87 2.65 10.26
CA HIS A 273 4.68 3.83 10.55
C HIS A 273 4.87 4.04 12.06
N TYR A 274 3.81 3.84 12.84
CA TYR A 274 3.87 4.00 14.30
C TYR A 274 4.16 2.70 15.07
N ALA A 275 4.37 1.58 14.37
CA ALA A 275 4.78 0.32 14.97
C ALA A 275 6.28 0.31 15.29
N GLY A 276 6.63 -0.22 16.46
CA GLY A 276 8.03 -0.42 16.85
C GLY A 276 8.66 -1.63 16.15
N MET A 277 9.91 -1.97 16.50
CA MET A 277 10.65 -3.09 15.88
C MET A 277 9.95 -4.46 15.97
N ALA A 278 8.98 -4.63 16.87
CA ALA A 278 8.18 -5.84 17.03
C ALA A 278 6.99 -5.96 16.05
N GLY A 279 6.79 -4.99 15.14
CA GLY A 279 5.65 -5.00 14.21
C GLY A 279 4.29 -4.76 14.87
N CYS A 280 4.29 -4.23 16.10
CA CYS A 280 3.11 -3.84 16.86
C CYS A 280 3.28 -2.40 17.39
N VAL A 281 2.18 -1.74 17.74
CA VAL A 281 2.18 -0.34 18.21
C VAL A 281 2.32 -0.30 19.72
N SER A 282 3.37 0.34 20.23
CA SER A 282 3.56 0.61 21.66
C SER A 282 2.82 1.87 22.10
N LEU A 283 2.76 2.12 23.42
CA LEU A 283 2.19 3.38 23.94
C LEU A 283 2.92 4.61 23.37
N GLU A 284 4.23 4.51 23.22
CA GLU A 284 5.06 5.56 22.63
C GLU A 284 4.66 5.85 21.18
N GLY A 285 4.53 4.81 20.35
CA GLY A 285 4.07 4.95 18.96
C GLY A 285 2.66 5.53 18.87
N LEU A 286 1.74 5.11 19.75
CA LEU A 286 0.39 5.66 19.82
C LEU A 286 0.36 7.11 20.28
N MET A 287 1.19 7.47 21.27
CA MET A 287 1.36 8.85 21.75
C MET A 287 1.91 9.77 20.66
N LYS A 288 2.81 9.26 19.83
CA LYS A 288 3.35 9.97 18.67
C LYS A 288 2.26 10.24 17.63
N LEU A 289 1.50 9.22 17.22
CA LEU A 289 0.34 9.39 16.34
C LEU A 289 -0.66 10.42 16.91
N TYR A 290 -0.93 10.37 18.22
CA TYR A 290 -1.82 11.31 18.90
C TYR A 290 -1.33 12.77 18.81
N GLN A 291 -0.02 12.98 18.90
CA GLN A 291 0.61 14.30 18.75
C GLN A 291 0.55 14.78 17.30
N ASP A 292 0.98 13.94 16.35
CA ASP A 292 0.98 14.25 14.91
C ASP A 292 -0.41 14.63 14.43
N CYS A 293 -1.40 13.83 14.81
CA CYS A 293 -2.81 14.05 14.47
C CYS A 293 -3.50 15.16 15.29
N LYS A 294 -2.79 15.82 16.21
CA LYS A 294 -3.32 16.91 17.06
C LYS A 294 -4.62 16.50 17.75
N LEU A 295 -4.61 15.36 18.42
CA LEU A 295 -5.82 14.74 18.98
C LEU A 295 -6.26 15.33 20.32
N ARG A 296 -5.43 16.18 20.95
CA ARG A 296 -5.69 16.73 22.28
C ARG A 296 -6.98 17.55 22.35
N THR A 297 -7.88 17.15 23.24
CA THR A 297 -9.07 17.90 23.64
C THR A 297 -9.30 17.79 25.16
N ARG A 298 -10.34 18.45 25.70
CA ARG A 298 -10.72 18.29 27.12
C ARG A 298 -11.22 16.87 27.41
N SER A 299 -11.85 16.22 26.44
CA SER A 299 -12.38 14.85 26.53
C SER A 299 -11.38 13.77 26.10
N LEU A 300 -10.27 14.15 25.46
CA LEU A 300 -9.20 13.26 25.02
C LEU A 300 -7.85 13.92 25.35
N ALA A 301 -7.53 13.92 26.65
CA ALA A 301 -6.22 14.32 27.15
C ALA A 301 -5.26 13.10 27.21
N PRO A 302 -3.93 13.28 27.34
CA PRO A 302 -2.95 12.19 27.28
C PRO A 302 -3.27 10.99 28.20
N HIS A 303 -3.65 11.24 29.45
CA HIS A 303 -4.02 10.17 30.38
C HIS A 303 -5.24 9.34 29.93
N HIS A 304 -6.17 9.93 29.16
CA HIS A 304 -7.29 9.16 28.59
C HIS A 304 -6.79 8.19 27.52
N LEU A 305 -5.80 8.60 26.71
CA LEU A 305 -5.19 7.74 25.71
C LEU A 305 -4.41 6.60 26.37
N GLU A 306 -3.73 6.85 27.48
CA GLU A 306 -3.05 5.82 28.26
C GLU A 306 -4.04 4.79 28.83
N VAL A 307 -5.19 5.23 29.36
CA VAL A 307 -6.25 4.33 29.84
C VAL A 307 -6.79 3.49 28.69
N ILE A 308 -7.13 4.12 27.56
CA ILE A 308 -7.59 3.43 26.35
C ILE A 308 -6.58 2.38 25.89
N PHE A 309 -5.30 2.75 25.85
CA PHE A 309 -4.23 1.82 25.49
C PHE A 309 -4.20 0.63 26.45
N CYS A 310 -4.21 0.88 27.76
CA CYS A 310 -4.17 -0.18 28.77
C CYS A 310 -5.36 -1.14 28.70
N ASP A 311 -6.56 -0.62 28.45
CA ASP A 311 -7.79 -1.41 28.36
C ASP A 311 -7.76 -2.40 27.18
N HIS A 312 -6.96 -2.14 26.14
CA HIS A 312 -6.88 -2.96 24.93
C HIS A 312 -5.64 -3.83 24.85
N MET A 313 -4.72 -3.74 25.81
CA MET A 313 -3.55 -4.61 25.84
C MET A 313 -3.91 -6.01 26.32
N ASP A 314 -3.31 -7.00 25.68
CA ASP A 314 -3.44 -8.39 26.11
C ASP A 314 -2.49 -8.66 27.29
N THR A 315 -3.03 -8.65 28.52
CA THR A 315 -2.24 -8.84 29.75
C THR A 315 -1.54 -10.21 29.83
N ALA A 316 -1.94 -11.17 28.98
CA ALA A 316 -1.42 -12.53 28.95
C ALA A 316 -0.05 -12.68 28.26
N VAL A 317 0.36 -11.74 27.40
CA VAL A 317 1.55 -11.90 26.52
C VAL A 317 2.76 -11.09 27.00
N GLY A 318 2.63 -10.28 28.06
CA GLY A 318 3.75 -9.57 28.68
C GLY A 318 4.28 -8.37 27.90
N ASP A 319 3.99 -8.27 26.61
CA ASP A 319 4.36 -7.16 25.76
C ASP A 319 3.26 -6.08 25.73
N ARG A 320 3.63 -4.85 26.14
CA ARG A 320 2.75 -3.67 26.12
C ARG A 320 2.55 -3.17 24.68
N LEU A 321 1.87 -3.94 23.85
CA LEU A 321 1.76 -3.72 22.41
C LEU A 321 0.32 -3.93 21.92
N LEU A 322 -0.09 -3.14 20.92
CA LEU A 322 -1.36 -3.30 20.22
C LEU A 322 -1.16 -4.06 18.90
N SER A 323 -1.96 -5.11 18.71
CA SER A 323 -2.15 -5.77 17.41
C SER A 323 -2.94 -4.88 16.44
N PRO A 324 -2.94 -5.17 15.13
CA PRO A 324 -3.72 -4.39 14.15
C PRO A 324 -5.19 -4.23 14.48
N SER A 325 -5.85 -5.28 14.98
CA SER A 325 -7.26 -5.25 15.34
C SER A 325 -7.52 -4.42 16.60
N GLN A 326 -6.63 -4.49 17.60
CA GLN A 326 -6.71 -3.63 18.79
C GLN A 326 -6.45 -2.16 18.42
N PHE A 327 -5.52 -1.91 17.50
CA PHE A 327 -5.18 -0.57 17.06
C PHE A 327 -6.36 0.15 16.37
N THR A 328 -7.05 -0.52 15.44
CA THR A 328 -8.22 0.09 14.76
C THR A 328 -9.34 0.42 15.75
N VAL A 329 -9.52 -0.44 16.73
CA VAL A 329 -10.48 -0.28 17.84
C VAL A 329 -10.12 0.93 18.73
N VAL A 330 -8.84 1.12 19.07
CA VAL A 330 -8.33 2.30 19.79
C VAL A 330 -8.55 3.59 18.98
N LEU A 331 -8.37 3.57 17.66
CA LEU A 331 -8.63 4.72 16.80
C LEU A 331 -10.11 5.13 16.80
N ILE A 332 -11.03 4.15 16.80
CA ILE A 332 -12.47 4.40 16.89
C ILE A 332 -12.81 5.09 18.22
N GLN A 333 -12.21 4.70 19.35
CA GLN A 333 -12.39 5.40 20.63
C GLN A 333 -11.86 6.82 20.62
N CYS A 334 -10.66 7.02 20.06
CA CYS A 334 -10.08 8.34 19.91
C CYS A 334 -11.03 9.26 19.13
N ALA A 335 -11.57 8.75 18.01
CA ALA A 335 -12.54 9.48 17.20
C ALA A 335 -13.81 9.82 18.00
N ASN A 336 -14.37 8.85 18.74
CA ASN A 336 -15.55 9.08 19.55
C ASN A 336 -15.33 10.15 20.61
N LEU A 337 -14.25 10.07 21.40
CA LEU A 337 -13.97 11.06 22.43
C LEU A 337 -13.65 12.45 21.87
N LYS A 338 -13.03 12.53 20.69
CA LYS A 338 -12.69 13.81 20.03
C LYS A 338 -13.90 14.47 19.37
N PHE A 339 -14.82 13.69 18.79
CA PHE A 339 -15.88 14.20 17.93
C PHE A 339 -17.31 13.97 18.45
N LYS A 340 -17.50 13.43 19.66
CA LYS A 340 -18.82 13.22 20.28
C LYS A 340 -19.74 14.44 20.31
N ASP A 341 -19.17 15.64 20.42
CA ASP A 341 -19.95 16.88 20.49
C ASP A 341 -20.29 17.42 19.08
N LYS A 342 -19.63 16.90 18.04
CA LYS A 342 -19.76 17.35 16.64
C LYS A 342 -20.71 16.47 15.81
N PHE A 343 -20.72 15.16 16.05
CA PHE A 343 -21.57 14.21 15.33
C PHE A 343 -22.31 13.29 16.30
N SER A 344 -23.54 12.94 15.95
CA SER A 344 -24.42 12.10 16.79
C SER A 344 -24.14 10.60 16.69
N GLN A 345 -23.50 10.13 15.61
CA GLN A 345 -23.22 8.71 15.41
C GLN A 345 -21.72 8.44 15.28
N ILE A 346 -21.27 7.35 15.89
CA ILE A 346 -19.87 6.92 15.91
C ILE A 346 -19.29 6.70 14.50
N PRO A 347 -19.99 6.10 13.52
CA PRO A 347 -19.46 5.98 12.16
C PRO A 347 -19.12 7.34 11.54
N ASP A 348 -19.94 8.37 11.78
CA ASP A 348 -19.71 9.70 11.24
C ASP A 348 -18.52 10.38 11.93
N GLN A 349 -18.37 10.18 13.25
CA GLN A 349 -17.21 10.63 14.02
C GLN A 349 -15.90 9.98 13.51
N PHE A 350 -15.94 8.67 13.24
CA PHE A 350 -14.79 7.93 12.76
C PHE A 350 -14.44 8.29 11.31
N ALA A 351 -15.45 8.47 10.43
CA ALA A 351 -15.23 8.94 9.06
C ALA A 351 -14.54 10.31 9.03
N GLU A 352 -15.00 11.27 9.84
CA GLU A 352 -14.35 12.60 9.95
C GLU A 352 -12.90 12.47 10.46
N PHE A 353 -12.69 11.65 11.49
CA PHE A 353 -11.36 11.40 12.05
C PHE A 353 -10.40 10.87 10.98
N ILE A 354 -10.81 9.88 10.20
CA ILE A 354 -9.96 9.30 9.17
C ILE A 354 -9.69 10.29 8.02
N GLU A 355 -10.74 10.86 7.43
CA GLU A 355 -10.60 11.67 6.20
C GLU A 355 -9.92 13.03 6.43
N HIS A 356 -10.11 13.64 7.60
CA HIS A 356 -9.65 15.01 7.87
C HIS A 356 -8.61 15.14 8.97
N THR A 357 -8.43 14.11 9.80
CA THR A 357 -7.40 14.14 10.86
C THR A 357 -6.24 13.22 10.50
N VAL A 358 -6.47 11.90 10.39
CA VAL A 358 -5.41 10.92 10.14
C VAL A 358 -4.79 11.12 8.76
N LYS A 359 -5.60 11.15 7.69
CA LYS A 359 -5.11 11.30 6.32
C LYS A 359 -4.32 12.58 6.10
N THR A 360 -4.66 13.65 6.82
CA THR A 360 -3.98 14.94 6.69
C THR A 360 -2.68 14.97 7.48
N HIS A 361 -2.62 14.36 8.66
CA HIS A 361 -1.53 14.62 9.63
C HIS A 361 -0.69 13.40 10.01
N ALA A 362 -1.21 12.18 9.89
CA ALA A 362 -0.46 10.98 10.21
C ALA A 362 0.66 10.74 9.19
N CYS A 363 1.77 10.15 9.65
CA CYS A 363 2.95 9.84 8.84
C CYS A 363 3.59 11.08 8.16
N GLN A 364 3.31 12.30 8.64
CA GLN A 364 3.89 13.52 8.07
C GLN A 364 5.40 13.66 8.32
N GLU A 365 5.96 12.95 9.29
CA GLU A 365 7.41 12.87 9.48
C GLU A 365 8.12 12.25 8.27
N ASP A 366 7.51 11.29 7.58
CA ASP A 366 8.11 10.70 6.37
C ASP A 366 8.21 11.72 5.23
N ALA A 367 7.25 12.63 5.08
CA ALA A 367 7.32 13.68 4.06
C ALA A 367 8.44 14.71 4.33
N ARG A 368 8.73 14.99 5.62
CA ARG A 368 9.75 15.96 6.05
C ARG A 368 11.17 15.37 6.04
N ASN A 369 11.32 14.09 6.41
CA ASN A 369 12.61 13.40 6.43
C ASN A 369 13.04 12.79 5.08
N ILE A 370 12.18 12.81 4.05
CA ILE A 370 12.56 12.37 2.69
C ILE A 370 13.79 13.13 2.19
N PHE A 371 13.83 14.45 2.34
CA PHE A 371 14.95 15.25 1.81
C PHE A 371 16.26 14.95 2.54
N GLN A 372 16.21 14.73 3.86
CA GLN A 372 17.37 14.35 4.64
C GLN A 372 17.86 12.95 4.22
N ARG A 373 16.98 11.95 4.12
CA ARG A 373 17.34 10.61 3.64
C ARG A 373 17.92 10.64 2.22
N MET A 374 17.37 11.48 1.36
CA MET A 374 17.88 11.70 0.01
C MET A 374 19.25 12.42 0.03
N ALA A 375 19.48 13.38 0.93
CA ALA A 375 20.74 14.10 1.07
C ALA A 375 21.87 13.20 1.63
N TYR A 376 21.54 12.31 2.57
CA TYR A 376 22.46 11.35 3.17
C TYR A 376 22.63 10.05 2.37
N ASP A 377 21.98 9.90 1.21
CA ASP A 377 22.25 8.78 0.31
C ASP A 377 23.76 8.76 -0.06
N PRO A 378 24.45 7.61 0.02
CA PRO A 378 25.89 7.53 -0.21
C PRO A 378 26.34 8.06 -1.57
N LYS A 379 25.51 7.93 -2.62
CA LYS A 379 25.84 8.45 -3.96
C LYS A 379 25.69 9.96 -4.00
N VAL A 380 24.69 10.51 -3.33
CA VAL A 380 24.46 11.96 -3.22
C VAL A 380 25.58 12.62 -2.41
N ARG A 381 25.95 12.06 -1.24
CA ARG A 381 27.09 12.55 -0.45
C ARG A 381 28.38 12.52 -1.24
N LYS A 382 28.66 11.45 -1.99
CA LYS A 382 29.83 11.38 -2.88
C LYS A 382 29.87 12.49 -3.94
N VAL A 383 28.71 12.93 -4.44
CA VAL A 383 28.61 14.09 -5.34
C VAL A 383 28.89 15.39 -4.61
N LEU A 384 28.28 15.60 -3.44
CA LEU A 384 28.49 16.79 -2.62
C LEU A 384 29.97 16.91 -2.19
N ASP A 385 30.58 15.84 -1.72
CA ASP A 385 31.99 15.76 -1.30
C ASP A 385 32.95 16.10 -2.45
N ARG A 386 32.64 15.66 -3.68
CA ARG A 386 33.44 15.97 -4.88
C ARG A 386 33.52 17.48 -5.16
N HIS A 387 32.51 18.22 -4.72
CA HIS A 387 32.34 19.67 -4.94
C HIS A 387 32.43 20.47 -3.64
N ALA A 388 32.75 19.83 -2.51
CA ALA A 388 32.71 20.44 -1.18
C ALA A 388 33.62 21.66 -1.05
N LYS A 389 34.76 21.67 -1.74
CA LYS A 389 35.70 22.80 -1.71
C LYS A 389 35.04 24.08 -2.25
N GLU A 390 34.44 24.02 -3.43
CA GLU A 390 33.78 25.16 -4.06
C GLU A 390 32.51 25.55 -3.34
N LEU A 391 31.72 24.57 -2.88
CA LEU A 391 30.52 24.79 -2.07
C LEU A 391 30.86 25.49 -0.75
N LYS A 392 31.97 25.12 -0.10
CA LYS A 392 32.44 25.79 1.13
C LYS A 392 32.86 27.23 0.89
N MET A 393 33.46 27.53 -0.27
CA MET A 393 33.79 28.92 -0.63
C MET A 393 32.53 29.77 -0.85
N ILE A 394 31.46 29.18 -1.41
CA ILE A 394 30.17 29.86 -1.59
C ILE A 394 29.48 30.06 -0.24
N PHE A 395 29.41 29.01 0.58
CA PHE A 395 28.84 29.05 1.91
C PHE A 395 29.47 30.17 2.75
N LEU A 396 30.80 30.16 2.88
CA LEU A 396 31.51 31.20 3.63
C LEU A 396 31.29 32.57 3.02
N LEU A 397 31.31 32.73 1.69
CA LEU A 397 31.09 34.05 1.09
C LEU A 397 29.74 34.65 1.50
N TYR A 398 28.67 33.85 1.53
CA TYR A 398 27.33 34.34 1.87
C TYR A 398 27.11 34.48 3.38
N ALA A 399 27.73 33.63 4.21
CA ALA A 399 27.75 33.73 5.66
C ALA A 399 28.47 34.98 6.21
N MET A 400 29.25 35.71 5.38
CA MET A 400 29.87 36.98 5.79
C MET A 400 29.13 38.21 5.24
N MET A 401 28.05 38.00 4.48
CA MET A 401 27.40 39.12 3.78
C MET A 401 26.39 39.83 4.65
N ASP A 402 25.80 39.16 5.63
CA ASP A 402 24.91 39.83 6.58
C ASP A 402 25.73 40.63 7.60
N ASN A 403 25.69 41.96 7.47
CA ASN A 403 26.29 42.88 8.44
C ASN A 403 25.20 43.73 9.13
N SER A 404 23.97 43.23 9.15
CA SER A 404 22.81 44.00 9.64
C SER A 404 22.76 44.11 11.17
N THR A 405 23.34 43.15 11.90
CA THR A 405 23.40 43.11 13.37
C THR A 405 24.82 42.85 13.88
N THR A 406 25.11 43.22 15.12
CA THR A 406 26.41 42.94 15.77
C THR A 406 26.70 41.45 15.94
N ASP A 407 25.64 40.64 16.06
CA ASP A 407 25.74 39.19 16.23
C ASP A 407 26.03 38.49 14.89
N ALA A 408 25.42 38.95 13.79
CA ALA A 408 25.73 38.49 12.43
C ALA A 408 27.20 38.75 12.02
N ILE A 409 27.83 39.78 12.58
CA ILE A 409 29.26 40.07 12.34
C ILE A 409 30.18 39.05 13.04
N GLN A 410 29.72 38.36 14.09
CA GLN A 410 30.50 37.37 14.83
C GLN A 410 30.32 35.94 14.29
N ASN A 411 29.17 35.63 13.67
CA ASN A 411 28.79 34.30 13.17
C ASN A 411 29.22 34.05 11.72
N VAL A 412 30.51 34.24 11.45
CA VAL A 412 31.12 34.20 10.10
C VAL A 412 31.23 32.77 9.50
N HIS A 413 30.78 31.75 10.24
CA HIS A 413 30.98 30.33 9.93
C HIS A 413 29.69 29.50 9.83
N THR A 414 28.56 30.17 9.98
CA THR A 414 27.20 29.63 10.05
C THR A 414 26.31 30.50 9.16
N MET A 415 25.22 29.93 8.63
CA MET A 415 24.40 30.62 7.62
C MET A 415 22.97 30.75 8.09
N ASN A 416 22.49 31.98 8.24
CA ASN A 416 21.10 32.23 8.64
C ASN A 416 20.13 32.15 7.44
N PHE A 417 18.82 32.21 7.72
CA PHE A 417 17.79 32.13 6.67
C PHE A 417 17.91 33.24 5.62
N GLN A 418 18.24 34.46 6.04
CA GLN A 418 18.33 35.62 5.15
C GLN A 418 19.48 35.46 4.15
N GLU A 419 20.62 34.92 4.59
CA GLU A 419 21.78 34.64 3.77
C GLU A 419 21.53 33.50 2.78
N PHE A 420 20.91 32.42 3.25
CA PHE A 420 20.52 31.30 2.39
C PHE A 420 19.51 31.74 1.32
N HIS A 421 18.50 32.51 1.71
CA HIS A 421 17.52 33.08 0.78
C HIS A 421 18.17 34.04 -0.22
N MET A 422 19.10 34.89 0.22
CA MET A 422 19.86 35.79 -0.66
C MET A 422 20.69 35.02 -1.69
N LEU A 423 21.34 33.93 -1.29
CA LEU A 423 22.06 33.05 -2.22
C LEU A 423 21.15 32.49 -3.31
N LEU A 424 20.00 31.94 -2.93
CA LEU A 424 19.04 31.38 -3.89
C LEU A 424 18.49 32.46 -4.83
N SER A 425 18.23 33.66 -4.30
CA SER A 425 17.80 34.83 -5.09
C SER A 425 18.88 35.25 -6.11
N HIS A 426 20.14 35.40 -5.68
CA HIS A 426 21.26 35.76 -6.55
C HIS A 426 21.51 34.76 -7.68
N CYS A 427 21.13 33.50 -7.46
CA CYS A 427 21.23 32.41 -8.43
C CYS A 427 19.99 32.26 -9.32
N ASN A 428 18.97 33.12 -9.16
CA ASN A 428 17.67 33.03 -9.83
C ASN A 428 16.99 31.66 -9.63
N LEU A 429 17.06 31.13 -8.40
CA LEU A 429 16.43 29.86 -8.05
C LEU A 429 15.02 30.04 -7.45
N LEU A 430 14.59 31.25 -7.13
CA LEU A 430 13.25 31.52 -6.60
C LEU A 430 12.27 31.77 -7.75
N ASP A 431 11.24 30.93 -7.86
CA ASP A 431 10.18 31.03 -8.88
C ASP A 431 8.90 30.30 -8.40
N GLU A 432 7.94 30.05 -9.30
CA GLU A 432 6.68 29.35 -8.98
C GLU A 432 6.89 27.92 -8.44
N THR A 433 8.02 27.29 -8.75
CA THR A 433 8.37 25.92 -8.30
C THR A 433 9.09 25.90 -6.96
N LEU A 434 9.90 26.92 -6.66
CA LEU A 434 10.57 27.09 -5.38
C LEU A 434 10.22 28.47 -4.81
N THR A 435 9.08 28.51 -4.12
CA THR A 435 8.55 29.73 -3.50
C THR A 435 9.29 30.06 -2.21
N GLN A 436 9.16 31.30 -1.74
CA GLN A 436 9.74 31.72 -0.44
C GLN A 436 9.23 30.84 0.72
N GLY A 437 7.95 30.45 0.71
CA GLY A 437 7.38 29.54 1.70
C GLY A 437 7.99 28.13 1.64
N ALA A 438 8.30 27.63 0.45
CA ALA A 438 9.00 26.34 0.30
C ALA A 438 10.45 26.42 0.83
N VAL A 439 11.15 27.52 0.61
CA VAL A 439 12.51 27.74 1.16
C VAL A 439 12.49 27.79 2.69
N GLN A 440 11.49 28.46 3.27
CA GLN A 440 11.29 28.49 4.72
C GLN A 440 11.05 27.08 5.29
N GLN A 441 10.21 26.28 4.63
CA GLN A 441 9.97 24.88 5.04
C GLN A 441 11.22 24.02 4.95
N ILE A 442 12.05 24.19 3.91
CA ILE A 442 13.34 23.49 3.79
C ILE A 442 14.26 23.88 4.95
N PHE A 443 14.35 25.18 5.25
CA PHE A 443 15.24 25.70 6.30
C PHE A 443 14.84 25.18 7.68
N GLU A 444 13.57 25.34 8.07
CA GLU A 444 13.04 24.85 9.36
C GLU A 444 13.14 23.32 9.49
N GLY A 445 12.92 22.58 8.39
CA GLY A 445 13.02 21.13 8.37
C GLY A 445 14.44 20.61 8.62
N ILE A 446 15.47 21.33 8.18
CA ILE A 446 16.86 20.95 8.43
C ILE A 446 17.21 21.19 9.90
N GLN A 447 16.81 22.32 10.47
CA GLN A 447 17.11 22.67 11.87
C GLN A 447 16.47 21.71 12.88
N GLN A 448 15.22 21.31 12.65
CA GLN A 448 14.52 20.36 13.53
C GLN A 448 15.20 18.98 13.53
N SER A 449 15.83 18.58 12.43
CA SER A 449 16.50 17.28 12.33
C SER A 449 17.83 17.19 13.11
N ALA A 450 18.49 18.33 13.37
CA ALA A 450 19.74 18.38 14.13
C ALA A 450 19.50 18.31 15.66
N GLN A 451 18.34 18.76 16.13
CA GLN A 451 17.96 18.73 17.55
C GLN A 451 17.61 17.31 18.04
N ASP A 452 17.20 16.40 17.13
CA ASP A 452 16.82 15.02 17.48
C ASP A 452 18.02 14.07 17.70
N GLU A 453 19.23 14.37 17.19
CA GLU A 453 20.43 13.53 17.37
C GLU A 453 21.22 13.81 18.67
N GLY A 454 20.84 14.82 19.46
CA GLY A 454 21.54 15.23 20.69
C GLY A 454 21.16 14.49 21.98
N GLY A 455 20.26 13.50 21.92
CA GLY A 455 19.75 12.78 23.09
C GLY A 455 20.46 11.46 23.37
N ASP A 456 21.44 11.49 24.28
CA ASP A 456 22.03 10.36 25.04
C ASP A 456 23.31 9.68 24.48
N ALA A 457 24.46 10.16 24.99
CA ALA A 457 25.58 9.29 25.34
C ALA A 457 26.37 9.92 26.52
N GLY A 458 25.98 9.56 27.75
CA GLY A 458 26.80 9.85 28.92
C GLY A 458 28.16 9.14 28.88
N VAL A 459 29.24 9.89 28.69
CA VAL A 459 30.57 9.57 29.25
C VAL A 459 31.22 10.86 29.71
N GLY A 460 31.41 10.97 31.03
CA GLY A 460 31.90 12.17 31.68
C GLY A 460 33.28 12.63 31.20
N ARG A 461 33.40 13.94 31.05
CA ARG A 461 34.64 14.68 31.23
C ARG A 461 34.30 16.05 31.82
N ASP A 462 34.72 16.23 33.06
CA ASP A 462 34.77 17.54 33.72
C ASP A 462 35.58 18.52 32.86
N GLY A 463 35.03 19.70 32.58
CA GLY A 463 35.76 20.76 31.90
C GLY A 463 34.90 21.88 31.35
N GLU A 464 34.73 22.91 32.19
CA GLU A 464 34.46 24.32 31.87
C GLU A 464 33.11 24.68 31.23
N ASP A 465 32.48 25.67 31.88
CA ASP A 465 31.30 26.39 31.43
C ASP A 465 31.49 26.91 30.01
N ASP A 466 30.80 26.31 29.04
CA ASP A 466 30.50 27.00 27.78
C ASP A 466 29.02 27.32 27.79
N ALA A 467 28.72 28.61 27.85
CA ALA A 467 27.36 29.11 27.79
C ALA A 467 26.75 28.61 26.48
N GLY A 468 25.66 27.84 26.57
CA GLY A 468 24.87 27.47 25.40
C GLY A 468 24.46 28.74 24.67
N ILE A 469 25.14 29.01 23.56
CA ILE A 469 24.73 30.02 22.60
C ILE A 469 23.48 29.45 21.95
N ASP A 470 22.41 30.25 21.99
CA ASP A 470 21.11 30.01 21.38
C ASP A 470 21.25 30.10 19.85
N ASP A 471 22.08 29.22 19.25
CA ASP A 471 22.41 29.14 17.81
C ASP A 471 21.34 28.35 17.02
N ASP A 472 20.15 28.15 17.59
CA ASP A 472 19.03 27.37 17.01
C ASP A 472 18.48 27.96 15.68
N GLU A 473 18.99 29.12 15.23
CA GLU A 473 18.55 29.82 14.02
C GLU A 473 19.56 29.82 12.85
N GLU A 474 20.70 29.10 12.96
CA GLU A 474 21.75 29.10 11.93
C GLU A 474 22.10 27.70 11.37
N LEU A 475 22.50 27.64 10.09
CA LEU A 475 22.92 26.40 9.42
C LEU A 475 24.45 26.24 9.47
N SER A 476 24.91 25.06 9.88
CA SER A 476 26.25 24.56 9.64
C SER A 476 26.51 24.27 8.16
N PHE A 477 27.79 24.02 7.80
CA PHE A 477 28.14 23.65 6.43
C PHE A 477 27.48 22.35 5.95
N SER A 478 27.30 21.35 6.83
CA SER A 478 26.60 20.10 6.50
C SER A 478 25.13 20.35 6.20
N GLU A 479 24.47 21.17 7.01
CA GLU A 479 23.06 21.52 6.85
C GLU A 479 22.83 22.38 5.60
N PHE A 480 23.78 23.25 5.26
CA PHE A 480 23.78 23.95 3.98
C PHE A 480 23.81 22.98 2.78
N LEU A 481 24.59 21.90 2.84
CA LEU A 481 24.61 20.88 1.78
C LEU A 481 23.25 20.16 1.67
N ASP A 482 22.58 19.95 2.80
CA ASP A 482 21.26 19.33 2.87
C ASP A 482 20.21 20.23 2.24
N GLY A 483 20.29 21.54 2.52
CA GLY A 483 19.49 22.57 1.86
C GLY A 483 19.68 22.58 0.35
N LEU A 484 20.91 22.43 -0.16
CA LEU A 484 21.15 22.35 -1.60
C LEU A 484 20.60 21.07 -2.23
N ALA A 485 20.66 19.93 -1.54
CA ALA A 485 20.04 18.69 -1.99
C ALA A 485 18.51 18.83 -2.06
N ALA A 486 17.89 19.42 -1.03
CA ALA A 486 16.46 19.70 -1.02
C ALA A 486 16.07 20.63 -2.18
N VAL A 487 16.80 21.73 -2.39
CA VAL A 487 16.57 22.65 -3.52
C VAL A 487 16.70 21.94 -4.88
N ALA A 488 17.67 21.03 -5.02
CA ALA A 488 17.82 20.22 -6.24
C ALA A 488 16.59 19.33 -6.49
N ALA A 489 16.01 18.74 -5.44
CA ALA A 489 14.79 17.93 -5.55
C ALA A 489 13.58 18.76 -6.02
N TYR A 490 13.45 20.00 -5.54
CA TYR A 490 12.41 20.93 -6.02
C TYR A 490 12.61 21.32 -7.49
N LYS A 491 13.85 21.62 -7.90
CA LYS A 491 14.16 22.08 -9.26
C LYS A 491 14.19 20.98 -10.30
N HIS A 492 14.36 19.74 -9.88
CA HIS A 492 14.46 18.58 -10.76
C HIS A 492 13.62 17.42 -10.22
N PRO A 493 12.27 17.50 -10.30
CA PRO A 493 11.38 16.49 -9.73
C PRO A 493 11.34 15.15 -10.51
N ASP A 494 12.01 15.06 -11.67
CA ASP A 494 11.99 13.89 -12.58
C ASP A 494 12.38 12.56 -11.90
N PRO A 495 11.44 11.62 -11.66
CA PRO A 495 11.70 10.40 -10.91
C PRO A 495 12.50 9.34 -11.69
N PHE A 496 12.67 9.52 -13.01
CA PHE A 496 13.33 8.53 -13.87
C PHE A 496 14.85 8.69 -13.91
N THR A 497 15.36 9.88 -13.53
CA THR A 497 16.79 10.14 -13.40
C THR A 497 17.24 9.93 -11.94
N PRO A 498 18.26 9.11 -11.67
CA PRO A 498 18.79 8.91 -10.31
C PRO A 498 19.13 10.22 -9.62
N PHE A 499 18.76 10.36 -8.35
CA PHE A 499 18.83 11.65 -7.66
C PHE A 499 20.25 12.22 -7.56
N ASP A 500 21.27 11.38 -7.40
CA ASP A 500 22.67 11.79 -7.41
C ASP A 500 23.09 12.47 -8.72
N GLN A 501 22.55 12.01 -9.85
CA GLN A 501 22.78 12.63 -11.15
C GLN A 501 22.07 13.99 -11.26
N ARG A 502 20.83 14.09 -10.76
CA ARG A 502 20.06 15.35 -10.70
C ARG A 502 20.77 16.38 -9.82
N VAL A 503 21.25 15.98 -8.63
CA VAL A 503 22.02 16.84 -7.71
C VAL A 503 23.31 17.32 -8.38
N ASN A 504 24.05 16.44 -9.06
CA ASN A 504 25.27 16.84 -9.76
C ASN A 504 24.97 17.85 -10.89
N ALA A 505 23.94 17.60 -11.70
CA ALA A 505 23.52 18.52 -12.76
C ALA A 505 23.11 19.89 -12.21
N PHE A 506 22.36 19.89 -11.10
CA PHE A 506 21.98 21.10 -10.38
C PHE A 506 23.21 21.86 -9.88
N ILE A 507 24.15 21.22 -9.18
CA ILE A 507 25.37 21.87 -8.65
C ILE A 507 26.19 22.51 -9.77
N MET A 508 26.33 21.85 -10.91
CA MET A 508 27.06 22.42 -12.05
C MET A 508 26.38 23.67 -12.61
N LYS A 509 25.04 23.66 -12.71
CA LYS A 509 24.27 24.84 -13.12
C LYS A 509 24.35 25.95 -12.07
N PHE A 510 24.28 25.60 -10.79
CA PHE A 510 24.43 26.51 -9.65
C PHE A 510 25.80 27.19 -9.65
N PHE A 511 26.89 26.47 -9.91
CA PHE A 511 28.21 27.08 -10.07
C PHE A 511 28.28 28.07 -11.24
N ALA A 512 27.63 27.78 -12.35
CA ALA A 512 27.56 28.69 -13.48
C ALA A 512 26.80 29.98 -13.13
N THR A 513 25.69 29.88 -12.40
CA THR A 513 24.90 31.05 -11.98
C THR A 513 25.61 31.89 -10.92
N VAL A 514 26.18 31.26 -9.89
CA VAL A 514 27.01 31.94 -8.86
C VAL A 514 28.17 32.69 -9.51
N ARG A 515 28.90 32.00 -10.40
CA ARG A 515 29.99 32.61 -11.17
C ARG A 515 29.51 33.82 -11.96
N HIS A 516 28.39 33.68 -12.67
CA HIS A 516 27.84 34.75 -13.49
C HIS A 516 27.49 35.97 -12.63
N HIS A 517 26.79 35.76 -11.50
CA HIS A 517 26.43 36.83 -10.56
C HIS A 517 27.66 37.60 -10.08
N TRP A 518 28.65 36.89 -9.56
CA TRP A 518 29.84 37.49 -8.95
C TRP A 518 30.87 38.02 -9.96
N SER A 519 30.87 37.53 -11.20
CA SER A 519 31.74 38.05 -12.26
C SER A 519 31.52 39.54 -12.55
N ARG A 520 30.29 40.03 -12.30
CA ARG A 520 29.90 41.44 -12.46
C ARG A 520 30.25 42.31 -11.24
N LYS A 521 30.65 41.70 -10.12
CA LYS A 521 30.86 42.33 -8.81
C LYS A 521 32.19 41.90 -8.17
N ARG A 522 33.31 42.11 -8.88
CA ARG A 522 34.65 41.82 -8.35
C ARG A 522 35.05 42.83 -7.28
N THR A 523 34.64 42.55 -6.06
CA THR A 523 34.69 43.49 -4.94
C THR A 523 35.72 43.09 -3.88
N SER A 524 36.14 41.81 -3.84
CA SER A 524 37.10 41.31 -2.84
C SER A 524 38.00 40.19 -3.39
N ALA A 525 39.14 39.97 -2.74
CA ALA A 525 40.06 38.88 -3.06
C ALA A 525 39.41 37.48 -2.88
N GLN A 526 38.47 37.35 -1.94
CA GLN A 526 37.69 36.11 -1.75
C GLN A 526 36.80 35.83 -2.97
N VAL A 527 36.15 36.85 -3.53
CA VAL A 527 35.35 36.73 -4.76
C VAL A 527 36.23 36.32 -5.94
N GLU A 528 37.43 36.89 -6.08
CA GLU A 528 38.36 36.48 -7.15
C GLU A 528 38.81 35.02 -7.00
N ALA A 529 39.11 34.57 -5.79
CA ALA A 529 39.46 33.19 -5.50
C ALA A 529 38.30 32.24 -5.86
N LEU A 530 37.07 32.58 -5.47
CA LEU A 530 35.86 31.82 -5.82
C LEU A 530 35.69 31.73 -7.34
N LEU A 531 35.77 32.86 -8.05
CA LEU A 531 35.63 32.87 -9.51
C LEU A 531 36.70 32.03 -10.20
N ASN A 532 37.93 32.00 -9.70
CA ASN A 532 38.98 31.14 -10.26
C ASN A 532 38.69 29.65 -10.00
N ALA A 533 38.24 29.30 -8.79
CA ALA A 533 37.87 27.93 -8.45
C ALA A 533 36.71 27.42 -9.33
N LEU A 534 35.64 28.23 -9.45
CA LEU A 534 34.49 27.91 -10.31
C LEU A 534 34.88 27.83 -11.80
N GLN A 535 35.82 28.64 -12.28
CA GLN A 535 36.29 28.56 -13.70
C GLN A 535 36.95 27.22 -13.97
N LYS A 536 37.71 26.72 -13.00
CA LYS A 536 38.44 25.47 -13.11
C LYS A 536 37.49 24.28 -13.07
N LYS A 537 36.41 24.34 -12.29
CA LYS A 537 35.40 23.28 -12.19
C LYS A 537 34.45 23.20 -13.39
N LEU A 538 34.13 24.34 -14.01
CA LEU A 538 33.23 24.42 -15.16
C LEU A 538 33.91 24.17 -16.51
N ARG A 539 35.24 24.01 -16.53
CA ARG A 539 36.01 23.51 -17.68
C ARG A 539 36.13 22.00 -17.60
#